data_AF-A0A8S1SGA1-F1
#
_entry.id   AF-A0A8S1SGA1-F1
#
_cell.length_a   1.000
_cell.length_b   1.000
_cell.length_c   1.000
_cell.angle_alpha   90.00
_cell.angle_beta   90.00
_cell.angle_gamma   90.00
#
_symmetry.space_group_name_H-M   'P 1'
#
loop_
_entity.id
_entity.type
_entity.pdbx_description
1 polymer ?
#
loop_
_entity_poly.entity_id
_entity_poly.type
_entity_poly.pdbx_seq_one_letter_code
_entity_poly.pdbx_strand_id
1 'polypeptide(L)'
;MLNSKFEPDIVQITEQLSKRLNEKKKSIQEFLNILEQRAEIEDVYSKSLEKIGNELSIIVENTQQDSFTDIMQYVRNYLLISSEQSKELYQQLKNNVVLELQNTISLDQGWINEVNKIQSKHSREVRRNIEELHALQDDYNQALYEEKFYLEGKITSKKRNHEKSETNLKQFILYYNQYLDTYFQDIAYIQDIFLNIEIDRRKLVQDAGMKLFMYEISLIRNLQYDISGITQKIEQYKSNSKQSELLIIQTNDRPLLSKLNVENYILSLKQQYNLDENQRKKKQLADGLNGSDQKKVDFIQANSLDYLKYNKMFEQALRFSEINDDIIKQLINLIQKTKAQQYYDALISTIQKISNQKNDYSVTPLGYQTCLKLSDILLDYCNNLNTNAQIVINLLKFSKNIYKMLSVQDQENVEIQEYIKFSLFEGLKNHKVLQNKNLWNDYVRSKEQIDELIGLNCDESLLQQLNTKINC
;
A
#
# COMPACT_ATOMS: atom_id res chain seq x y z
N MET A 1 -0.97 -19.00 79.00
CA MET A 1 -1.03 -18.15 77.78
C MET A 1 0.37 -17.62 77.49
N LEU A 2 1.15 -18.34 76.67
CA LEU A 2 2.49 -17.93 76.23
C LEU A 2 2.63 -18.11 74.69
N ASN A 3 1.50 -18.06 73.99
CA ASN A 3 1.40 -18.27 72.55
C ASN A 3 1.71 -16.95 71.84
N SER A 4 2.91 -16.82 71.25
CA SER A 4 3.25 -15.89 70.13
C SER A 4 4.74 -15.77 69.85
N LYS A 5 5.63 -15.96 70.85
CA LYS A 5 7.03 -15.50 70.75
C LYS A 5 7.98 -16.28 69.82
N PHE A 6 7.55 -17.39 69.24
CA PHE A 6 8.40 -18.27 68.41
C PHE A 6 7.76 -18.68 67.07
N GLU A 7 6.61 -18.10 66.72
CA GLU A 7 6.04 -18.27 65.39
C GLU A 7 6.68 -17.22 64.46
N PRO A 8 7.41 -17.62 63.39
CA PRO A 8 8.14 -16.65 62.58
C PRO A 8 7.16 -15.80 61.74
N ASP A 9 7.16 -14.48 61.99
CA ASP A 9 6.42 -13.43 61.23
C ASP A 9 6.54 -13.57 59.70
N ILE A 10 7.60 -14.23 59.25
CA ILE A 10 8.00 -14.40 57.87
C ILE A 10 6.97 -15.18 57.05
N VAL A 11 6.19 -16.09 57.64
CA VAL A 11 5.07 -16.73 56.92
C VAL A 11 4.04 -15.67 56.49
N GLN A 12 3.69 -14.74 57.40
CA GLN A 12 2.80 -13.63 57.08
C GLN A 12 3.42 -12.67 56.05
N ILE A 13 4.73 -12.44 56.10
CA ILE A 13 5.45 -11.65 55.09
C ILE A 13 5.33 -12.31 53.70
N THR A 14 5.52 -13.64 53.59
CA THR A 14 5.36 -14.34 52.30
C THR A 14 3.92 -14.30 51.78
N GLU A 15 2.91 -14.43 52.65
CA GLU A 15 1.50 -14.27 52.28
C GLU A 15 1.21 -12.87 51.73
N GLN A 16 1.74 -11.82 52.40
CA GLN A 16 1.59 -10.45 51.95
C GLN A 16 2.29 -10.19 50.60
N LEU A 17 3.48 -10.78 50.38
CA LEU A 17 4.21 -10.67 49.10
C LEU A 17 3.47 -11.39 47.97
N SER A 18 3.01 -12.63 48.18
CA SER A 18 2.23 -13.39 47.20
C SER A 18 0.92 -12.67 46.86
N LYS A 19 0.20 -12.13 47.86
CA LYS A 19 -0.99 -11.31 47.64
C LYS A 19 -0.68 -10.06 46.79
N ARG A 20 0.36 -9.30 47.14
CA ARG A 20 0.77 -8.09 46.40
C ARG A 20 1.15 -8.40 44.96
N LEU A 21 1.87 -9.49 44.70
CA LEU A 21 2.23 -9.85 43.32
C LEU A 21 0.96 -10.18 42.50
N ASN A 22 -0.01 -10.91 43.07
CA ASN A 22 -1.29 -11.18 42.39
C ASN A 22 -2.09 -9.90 42.11
N GLU A 23 -2.14 -8.95 43.06
CA GLU A 23 -2.74 -7.63 42.84
C GLU A 23 -2.04 -6.87 41.70
N LYS A 24 -0.71 -6.87 41.67
CA LYS A 24 0.09 -6.24 40.61
C LYS A 24 -0.08 -6.92 39.25
N LYS A 25 -0.15 -8.25 39.21
CA LYS A 25 -0.45 -9.02 38.00
C LYS A 25 -1.80 -8.58 37.41
N LYS A 26 -2.82 -8.44 38.25
CA LYS A 26 -4.14 -7.94 37.85
C LYS A 26 -4.08 -6.54 37.23
N SER A 27 -3.34 -5.61 37.85
CA SER A 27 -3.16 -4.26 37.28
C SER A 27 -2.45 -4.26 35.92
N ILE A 28 -1.48 -5.14 35.70
CA ILE A 28 -0.80 -5.26 34.40
C ILE A 28 -1.73 -5.90 33.36
N GLN A 29 -2.57 -6.84 33.76
CA GLN A 29 -3.56 -7.44 32.88
C GLN A 29 -4.71 -6.48 32.53
N GLU A 30 -5.09 -5.59 33.45
CA GLU A 30 -5.98 -4.45 33.17
C GLU A 30 -5.34 -3.45 32.19
N PHE A 31 -4.05 -3.12 32.37
CA PHE A 31 -3.29 -2.28 31.42
C PHE A 31 -3.18 -2.93 30.03
N LEU A 32 -2.96 -4.25 29.97
CA LEU A 32 -2.91 -5.01 28.73
C LEU A 32 -4.23 -4.92 27.96
N ASN A 33 -5.37 -5.11 28.63
CA ASN A 33 -6.69 -4.97 28.01
C ASN A 33 -6.92 -3.54 27.44
N ILE A 34 -6.39 -2.50 28.11
CA ILE A 34 -6.46 -1.11 27.60
C ILE A 34 -5.61 -0.95 26.33
N LEU A 35 -4.43 -1.56 26.27
CA LEU A 35 -3.58 -1.54 25.07
C LEU A 35 -4.19 -2.32 23.90
N GLU A 36 -4.83 -3.46 24.16
CA GLU A 36 -5.58 -4.22 23.15
C GLU A 36 -6.75 -3.38 22.59
N GLN A 37 -7.56 -2.76 23.45
CA GLN A 37 -8.63 -1.84 23.03
C GLN A 37 -8.10 -0.63 22.24
N ARG A 38 -6.99 -0.02 22.68
CA ARG A 38 -6.35 1.09 21.96
C ARG A 38 -5.90 0.68 20.56
N ALA A 39 -5.36 -0.53 20.41
CA ALA A 39 -4.93 -1.09 19.13
C ALA A 39 -6.14 -1.36 18.21
N GLU A 40 -7.22 -1.94 18.73
CA GLU A 40 -8.47 -2.17 17.95
C GLU A 40 -9.08 -0.85 17.43
N ILE A 41 -9.05 0.23 18.24
CA ILE A 41 -9.49 1.55 17.81
C ILE A 41 -8.66 2.06 16.62
N GLU A 42 -7.34 1.84 16.61
CA GLU A 42 -6.46 2.25 15.49
C GLU A 42 -6.70 1.43 14.21
N ASP A 43 -6.99 0.13 14.32
CA ASP A 43 -7.37 -0.70 13.15
C ASP A 43 -8.71 -0.24 12.54
N VAL A 44 -9.69 0.12 13.37
CA VAL A 44 -10.97 0.69 12.91
C VAL A 44 -10.77 2.08 12.30
N TYR A 45 -9.94 2.92 12.90
CA TYR A 45 -9.63 4.26 12.39
C TYR A 45 -8.89 4.19 11.04
N SER A 46 -7.87 3.34 10.93
CA SER A 46 -7.14 3.05 9.69
C SER A 46 -8.08 2.66 8.54
N LYS A 47 -8.95 1.67 8.76
CA LYS A 47 -9.93 1.20 7.76
C LYS A 47 -10.93 2.28 7.37
N SER A 48 -11.31 3.14 8.31
CA SER A 48 -12.24 4.25 8.05
C SER A 48 -11.57 5.32 7.17
N LEU A 49 -10.31 5.67 7.45
CA LEU A 49 -9.52 6.59 6.63
C LEU A 49 -9.27 6.05 5.22
N GLU A 50 -8.93 4.76 5.09
CA GLU A 50 -8.74 4.06 3.81
C GLU A 50 -10.01 4.15 2.95
N LYS A 51 -11.17 3.85 3.56
CA LYS A 51 -12.48 3.95 2.89
C LYS A 51 -12.77 5.36 2.37
N ILE A 52 -12.56 6.40 3.19
CA ILE A 52 -12.82 7.80 2.80
C ILE A 52 -11.84 8.25 1.70
N GLY A 53 -10.55 7.86 1.78
CA GLY A 53 -9.56 8.12 0.74
C GLY A 53 -9.91 7.45 -0.61
N ASN A 54 -10.45 6.23 -0.56
CA ASN A 54 -10.91 5.52 -1.75
C ASN A 54 -12.19 6.16 -2.33
N GLU A 55 -13.15 6.58 -1.52
CA GLU A 55 -14.33 7.35 -1.96
C GLU A 55 -13.96 8.69 -2.61
N LEU A 56 -12.93 9.39 -2.09
CA LEU A 56 -12.37 10.60 -2.70
C LEU A 56 -11.69 10.35 -4.05
N SER A 57 -11.17 9.14 -4.29
CA SER A 57 -10.56 8.78 -5.59
C SER A 57 -11.57 8.91 -6.73
N ILE A 58 -12.81 8.47 -6.50
CA ILE A 58 -13.93 8.59 -7.45
C ILE A 58 -14.21 10.07 -7.78
N ILE A 59 -14.13 10.98 -6.80
CA ILE A 59 -14.37 12.42 -7.01
C ILE A 59 -13.25 13.03 -7.86
N VAL A 60 -11.99 12.67 -7.58
CA VAL A 60 -10.81 13.11 -8.33
C VAL A 60 -10.88 12.63 -9.79
N GLU A 61 -11.16 11.34 -10.01
CA GLU A 61 -11.21 10.73 -11.35
C GLU A 61 -12.29 11.35 -12.26
N ASN A 62 -13.38 11.84 -11.68
CA ASN A 62 -14.46 12.51 -12.40
C ASN A 62 -14.21 14.01 -12.70
N THR A 63 -13.19 14.63 -12.10
CA THR A 63 -12.96 16.10 -12.18
C THR A 63 -11.67 16.53 -12.88
N GLN A 64 -11.01 15.64 -13.63
CA GLN A 64 -9.68 15.68 -14.29
C GLN A 64 -9.08 16.98 -14.90
N GLN A 65 -9.75 18.14 -14.84
CA GLN A 65 -9.27 19.45 -15.31
C GLN A 65 -9.51 20.59 -14.29
N ASP A 66 -9.60 20.29 -13.00
CA ASP A 66 -9.79 21.30 -11.95
C ASP A 66 -8.55 21.46 -11.04
N SER A 67 -8.16 22.68 -10.70
CA SER A 67 -7.19 22.94 -9.62
C SER A 67 -7.73 22.57 -8.24
N PHE A 68 -9.06 22.39 -8.11
CA PHE A 68 -9.73 21.72 -7.01
C PHE A 68 -9.39 20.21 -6.95
N THR A 69 -9.14 19.57 -8.09
CA THR A 69 -8.71 18.16 -8.17
C THR A 69 -7.35 17.98 -7.50
N ASP A 70 -6.42 18.93 -7.67
CA ASP A 70 -5.12 18.90 -6.96
C ASP A 70 -5.31 18.96 -5.44
N ILE A 71 -6.16 19.85 -4.94
CA ILE A 71 -6.48 19.95 -3.50
C ILE A 71 -7.09 18.63 -3.00
N MET A 72 -8.05 18.08 -3.73
CA MET A 72 -8.68 16.80 -3.38
C MET A 72 -7.69 15.63 -3.41
N GLN A 73 -6.73 15.65 -4.34
CA GLN A 73 -5.66 14.64 -4.39
C GLN A 73 -4.71 14.75 -3.18
N TYR A 74 -4.41 15.96 -2.71
CA TYR A 74 -3.66 16.16 -1.47
C TYR A 74 -4.44 15.68 -0.23
N VAL A 75 -5.73 16.00 -0.11
CA VAL A 75 -6.59 15.52 0.99
C VAL A 75 -6.72 13.99 0.98
N ARG A 76 -6.91 13.38 -0.20
CA ARG A 76 -6.89 11.93 -0.41
C ARG A 76 -5.58 11.31 0.09
N ASN A 77 -4.45 11.83 -0.34
CA ASN A 77 -3.14 11.29 0.02
C ASN A 77 -2.88 11.39 1.53
N TYR A 78 -3.26 12.50 2.17
CA TYR A 78 -3.21 12.64 3.64
C TYR A 78 -4.02 11.56 4.37
N LEU A 79 -5.24 11.26 3.91
CA LEU A 79 -6.09 10.22 4.53
C LEU A 79 -5.47 8.82 4.37
N LEU A 80 -4.90 8.51 3.21
CA LEU A 80 -4.24 7.22 2.96
C LEU A 80 -2.95 7.07 3.79
N ILE A 81 -2.11 8.12 3.86
CA ILE A 81 -0.90 8.14 4.70
C ILE A 81 -1.27 8.00 6.19
N SER A 82 -2.32 8.70 6.64
CA SER A 82 -2.83 8.59 8.01
C SER A 82 -3.37 7.19 8.30
N SER A 83 -3.99 6.53 7.30
CA SER A 83 -4.46 5.15 7.40
C SER A 83 -3.32 4.16 7.57
N GLU A 84 -2.25 4.28 6.76
CA GLU A 84 -1.04 3.45 6.86
C GLU A 84 -0.36 3.61 8.22
N GLN A 85 -0.25 4.84 8.72
CA GLN A 85 0.27 5.13 10.06
C GLN A 85 -0.59 4.45 11.15
N SER A 86 -1.90 4.67 11.18
CA SER A 86 -2.77 4.01 12.17
C SER A 86 -2.68 2.48 12.12
N LYS A 87 -2.52 1.90 10.92
CA LYS A 87 -2.30 0.46 10.73
C LYS A 87 -0.98 -0.02 11.32
N GLU A 88 0.09 0.75 11.14
CA GLU A 88 1.39 0.43 11.72
C GLU A 88 1.36 0.52 13.25
N LEU A 89 0.70 1.53 13.83
CA LEU A 89 0.50 1.63 15.29
C LEU A 89 -0.22 0.39 15.84
N TYR A 90 -1.34 -0.01 15.22
CA TYR A 90 -2.05 -1.24 15.57
C TYR A 90 -1.13 -2.47 15.56
N GLN A 91 -0.33 -2.62 14.50
CA GLN A 91 0.61 -3.75 14.38
C GLN A 91 1.71 -3.71 15.44
N GLN A 92 2.31 -2.54 15.70
CA GLN A 92 3.36 -2.40 16.72
C GLN A 92 2.82 -2.64 18.14
N LEU A 93 1.63 -2.11 18.47
CA LEU A 93 0.99 -2.39 19.76
C LEU A 93 0.68 -3.88 19.93
N LYS A 94 0.06 -4.51 18.93
CA LYS A 94 -0.39 -5.90 19.02
C LYS A 94 0.76 -6.91 18.99
N ASN A 95 1.70 -6.76 18.04
CA ASN A 95 2.75 -7.74 17.81
C ASN A 95 3.94 -7.58 18.75
N ASN A 96 4.27 -6.34 19.14
CA ASN A 96 5.41 -6.09 20.02
C ASN A 96 4.96 -5.92 21.47
N VAL A 97 4.09 -4.94 21.78
CA VAL A 97 3.81 -4.56 23.17
C VAL A 97 2.90 -5.56 23.88
N VAL A 98 1.74 -5.88 23.30
CA VAL A 98 0.77 -6.81 23.90
C VAL A 98 1.36 -8.21 24.02
N LEU A 99 2.01 -8.72 22.97
CA LEU A 99 2.60 -10.06 22.94
C LEU A 99 3.74 -10.23 23.96
N GLU A 100 4.62 -9.22 24.10
CA GLU A 100 5.70 -9.20 25.11
C GLU A 100 5.13 -9.18 26.55
N LEU A 101 4.08 -8.41 26.80
CA LEU A 101 3.38 -8.39 28.09
C LEU A 101 2.63 -9.72 28.38
N GLN A 102 1.94 -10.32 27.41
CA GLN A 102 1.26 -11.62 27.56
C GLN A 102 2.26 -12.74 27.93
N ASN A 103 3.43 -12.74 27.29
CA ASN A 103 4.52 -13.67 27.61
C ASN A 103 5.02 -13.47 29.04
N THR A 104 5.24 -12.23 29.47
CA THR A 104 5.70 -11.93 30.84
C THR A 104 4.66 -12.32 31.90
N ILE A 105 3.38 -12.02 31.68
CA ILE A 105 2.26 -12.44 32.57
C ILE A 105 2.21 -13.97 32.72
N SER A 106 2.61 -14.71 31.68
CA SER A 106 2.68 -16.16 31.68
C SER A 106 3.88 -16.69 32.48
N LEU A 107 5.05 -16.06 32.33
CA LEU A 107 6.25 -16.36 33.14
C LEU A 107 6.01 -16.05 34.63
N ASP A 108 5.40 -14.91 34.94
CA ASP A 108 4.98 -14.53 36.30
C ASP A 108 4.12 -15.62 36.94
N GLN A 109 3.19 -16.23 36.19
CA GLN A 109 2.35 -17.32 36.72
C GLN A 109 3.17 -18.56 37.08
N GLY A 110 4.25 -18.86 36.35
CA GLY A 110 5.20 -19.91 36.69
C GLY A 110 5.82 -19.66 38.07
N TRP A 111 6.39 -18.47 38.27
CA TRP A 111 7.00 -18.07 39.54
C TRP A 111 6.02 -18.02 40.71
N ILE A 112 4.80 -17.51 40.52
CA ILE A 112 3.72 -17.56 41.54
C ILE A 112 3.49 -18.99 42.03
N ASN A 113 3.40 -19.94 41.09
CA ASN A 113 3.14 -21.34 41.42
C ASN A 113 4.31 -21.97 42.19
N GLU A 114 5.55 -21.54 41.93
CA GLU A 114 6.74 -21.99 42.66
C GLU A 114 6.81 -21.41 44.07
N VAL A 115 6.64 -20.08 44.22
CA VAL A 115 6.59 -19.42 45.53
C VAL A 115 5.49 -20.02 46.41
N ASN A 116 4.29 -20.24 45.87
CA ASN A 116 3.18 -20.84 46.62
C ASN A 116 3.49 -22.29 47.06
N LYS A 117 4.24 -23.08 46.27
CA LYS A 117 4.69 -24.43 46.68
C LYS A 117 5.64 -24.33 47.87
N ILE A 118 6.68 -23.50 47.78
CA ILE A 118 7.69 -23.32 48.83
C ILE A 118 7.04 -22.79 50.12
N GLN A 119 6.18 -21.77 50.02
CA GLN A 119 5.37 -21.27 51.13
C GLN A 119 4.51 -22.38 51.77
N SER A 120 3.82 -23.19 50.97
CA SER A 120 2.96 -24.27 51.50
C SER A 120 3.74 -25.39 52.19
N LYS A 121 4.98 -25.65 51.77
CA LYS A 121 5.94 -26.56 52.43
C LYS A 121 6.33 -25.99 53.79
N HIS A 122 6.81 -24.75 53.84
CA HIS A 122 7.28 -24.16 55.10
C HIS A 122 6.16 -23.91 56.11
N SER A 123 4.98 -23.48 55.68
CA SER A 123 3.82 -23.30 56.57
C SER A 123 3.49 -24.60 57.34
N ARG A 124 3.58 -25.76 56.67
CA ARG A 124 3.38 -27.08 57.31
C ARG A 124 4.53 -27.46 58.23
N GLU A 125 5.78 -27.34 57.78
CA GLU A 125 6.95 -27.75 58.56
C GLU A 125 7.19 -26.84 59.79
N VAL A 126 7.03 -25.52 59.65
CA VAL A 126 7.06 -24.58 60.80
C VAL A 126 6.01 -24.95 61.83
N ARG A 127 4.76 -25.17 61.40
CA ARG A 127 3.67 -25.57 62.30
C ARG A 127 3.99 -26.89 63.00
N ARG A 128 4.42 -27.91 62.26
CA ARG A 128 4.78 -29.23 62.82
C ARG A 128 5.90 -29.11 63.86
N ASN A 129 6.95 -28.34 63.55
CA ASN A 129 8.09 -28.16 64.44
C ASN A 129 7.72 -27.34 65.69
N ILE A 130 6.79 -26.38 65.61
CA ILE A 130 6.27 -25.64 66.76
C ILE A 130 5.39 -26.55 67.65
N GLU A 131 4.51 -27.36 67.06
CA GLU A 131 3.70 -28.35 67.78
C GLU A 131 4.60 -29.38 68.51
N GLU A 132 5.66 -29.86 67.87
CA GLU A 132 6.65 -30.78 68.43
C GLU A 132 7.53 -30.11 69.53
N LEU A 133 7.94 -28.84 69.33
CA LEU A 133 8.67 -28.06 70.33
C LEU A 133 7.86 -27.88 71.62
N HIS A 134 6.56 -27.58 71.51
CA HIS A 134 5.68 -27.43 72.66
C HIS A 134 5.47 -28.75 73.41
N ALA A 135 5.31 -29.87 72.70
CA ALA A 135 5.22 -31.19 73.34
C ALA A 135 6.50 -31.53 74.14
N LEU A 136 7.68 -31.30 73.55
CA LEU A 136 8.96 -31.51 74.24
C LEU A 136 9.21 -30.53 75.39
N GLN A 137 8.70 -29.30 75.28
CA GLN A 137 8.72 -28.31 76.35
C GLN A 137 7.87 -28.75 77.54
N ASP A 138 6.67 -29.28 77.30
CA ASP A 138 5.78 -29.76 78.36
C ASP A 138 6.33 -31.04 79.02
N ASP A 139 6.88 -31.99 78.26
CA ASP A 139 7.59 -33.17 78.77
C ASP A 139 8.78 -32.78 79.67
N TYR A 140 9.55 -31.76 79.26
CA TYR A 140 10.67 -31.23 80.04
C TYR A 140 10.20 -30.56 81.34
N ASN A 141 9.17 -29.69 81.26
CA ASN A 141 8.59 -29.02 82.42
C ASN A 141 8.02 -30.03 83.44
N GLN A 142 7.34 -31.08 82.95
CA GLN A 142 6.80 -32.15 83.79
C GLN A 142 7.93 -32.94 84.46
N ALA A 143 8.98 -33.32 83.73
CA ALA A 143 10.13 -34.03 84.31
C ALA A 143 10.87 -33.19 85.37
N LEU A 144 11.02 -31.88 85.13
CA LEU A 144 11.62 -30.93 86.08
C LEU A 144 10.77 -30.76 87.35
N TYR A 145 9.44 -30.76 87.22
CA TYR A 145 8.54 -30.75 88.37
C TYR A 145 8.63 -32.06 89.17
N GLU A 146 8.65 -33.20 88.49
CA GLU A 146 8.76 -34.52 89.12
C GLU A 146 10.11 -34.79 89.78
N GLU A 147 11.20 -34.16 89.33
CA GLU A 147 12.48 -34.19 90.06
C GLU A 147 12.41 -33.38 91.37
N LYS A 148 11.78 -32.20 91.33
CA LYS A 148 11.78 -31.25 92.47
C LYS A 148 10.86 -31.64 93.64
N PHE A 149 9.76 -32.35 93.38
CA PHE A 149 8.70 -32.56 94.38
C PHE A 149 8.57 -34.00 94.94
N TYR A 150 9.38 -34.96 94.49
CA TYR A 150 9.31 -36.35 94.98
C TYR A 150 10.37 -36.67 96.05
N LEU A 151 9.90 -37.24 97.17
CA LEU A 151 10.73 -37.65 98.31
C LEU A 151 11.68 -38.83 97.99
N GLU A 152 12.70 -38.97 98.84
CA GLU A 152 13.85 -39.85 98.68
C GLU A 152 13.46 -41.32 98.44
N GLY A 153 14.08 -41.94 97.42
CA GLY A 153 13.83 -43.32 96.99
C GLY A 153 13.60 -43.48 95.49
N LYS A 154 13.02 -42.48 94.81
CA LYS A 154 12.84 -42.48 93.33
C LYS A 154 13.64 -41.39 92.59
N ILE A 155 14.35 -40.53 93.31
CA ILE A 155 15.11 -39.38 92.79
C ILE A 155 16.02 -39.76 91.62
N THR A 156 16.81 -40.83 91.72
CA THR A 156 17.74 -41.25 90.65
C THR A 156 17.03 -41.59 89.33
N SER A 157 15.80 -42.11 89.39
CA SER A 157 15.01 -42.39 88.18
C SER A 157 14.36 -41.14 87.61
N LYS A 158 13.91 -40.20 88.46
CA LYS A 158 13.33 -38.93 88.00
C LYS A 158 14.40 -38.02 87.39
N LYS A 159 15.58 -37.95 88.01
CA LYS A 159 16.74 -37.24 87.47
C LYS A 159 17.16 -37.76 86.09
N ARG A 160 17.25 -39.09 85.90
CA ARG A 160 17.52 -39.68 84.57
C ARG A 160 16.44 -39.34 83.53
N ASN A 161 15.17 -39.25 83.94
CA ASN A 161 14.10 -38.84 83.03
C ASN A 161 14.20 -37.36 82.64
N HIS A 162 14.60 -36.48 83.58
CA HIS A 162 14.87 -35.07 83.31
C HIS A 162 16.10 -34.88 82.41
N GLU A 163 17.22 -35.56 82.69
CA GLU A 163 18.40 -35.56 81.82
C GLU A 163 18.06 -36.04 80.39
N LYS A 164 17.16 -37.02 80.25
CA LYS A 164 16.65 -37.51 78.96
C LYS A 164 15.77 -36.48 78.25
N SER A 165 14.78 -35.87 78.93
CA SER A 165 13.91 -34.87 78.29
C SER A 165 14.69 -33.60 77.93
N GLU A 166 15.66 -33.18 78.75
CA GLU A 166 16.59 -32.10 78.45
C GLU A 166 17.43 -32.42 77.20
N THR A 167 17.95 -33.64 77.08
CA THR A 167 18.71 -34.09 75.91
C THR A 167 17.86 -34.10 74.64
N ASN A 168 16.63 -34.63 74.72
CA ASN A 168 15.69 -34.64 73.59
C ASN A 168 15.36 -33.21 73.14
N LEU A 169 15.04 -32.31 74.08
CA LEU A 169 14.73 -30.90 73.78
C LEU A 169 15.92 -30.18 73.13
N LYS A 170 17.14 -30.38 73.65
CA LYS A 170 18.37 -29.80 73.05
C LYS A 170 18.63 -30.33 71.64
N GLN A 171 18.46 -31.64 71.41
CA GLN A 171 18.62 -32.24 70.08
C GLN A 171 17.58 -31.71 69.09
N PHE A 172 16.32 -31.58 69.51
CA PHE A 172 15.26 -31.02 68.67
C PHE A 172 15.50 -29.54 68.35
N ILE A 173 15.94 -28.72 69.32
CA ILE A 173 16.28 -27.31 69.08
C ILE A 173 17.41 -27.18 68.05
N LEU A 174 18.44 -28.03 68.09
CA LEU A 174 19.51 -28.04 67.09
C LEU A 174 18.98 -28.39 65.69
N TYR A 175 18.13 -29.42 65.58
CA TYR A 175 17.47 -29.78 64.31
C TYR A 175 16.56 -28.65 63.79
N TYR A 176 15.75 -28.04 64.64
CA TYR A 176 14.84 -26.97 64.24
C TYR A 176 15.59 -25.71 63.81
N ASN A 177 16.72 -25.38 64.46
CA ASN A 177 17.58 -24.27 64.02
C ASN A 177 18.18 -24.52 62.63
N GLN A 178 18.64 -25.74 62.31
CA GLN A 178 19.11 -26.10 60.96
C GLN A 178 18.00 -25.98 59.89
N TYR A 179 16.77 -26.35 60.26
CA TYR A 179 15.61 -26.11 59.40
C TYR A 179 15.33 -24.61 59.22
N LEU A 180 15.43 -23.81 60.30
CA LEU A 180 15.26 -22.36 60.24
C LEU A 180 16.30 -21.69 59.33
N ASP A 181 17.57 -22.09 59.40
CA ASP A 181 18.62 -21.59 58.49
C ASP A 181 18.25 -21.83 57.01
N THR A 182 17.77 -23.04 56.69
CA THR A 182 17.29 -23.39 55.35
C THR A 182 16.06 -22.57 54.94
N TYR A 183 15.13 -22.38 55.88
CA TYR A 183 13.94 -21.54 55.67
C TYR A 183 14.31 -20.09 55.38
N PHE A 184 15.22 -19.47 56.14
CA PHE A 184 15.67 -18.10 55.86
C PHE A 184 16.31 -17.95 54.46
N GLN A 185 17.04 -18.97 53.99
CA GLN A 185 17.60 -19.01 52.64
C GLN A 185 16.51 -19.11 51.56
N ASP A 186 15.57 -20.05 51.70
CA ASP A 186 14.43 -20.22 50.78
C ASP A 186 13.59 -18.93 50.71
N ILE A 187 13.44 -18.20 51.82
CA ILE A 187 12.74 -16.90 51.86
C ILE A 187 13.52 -15.76 51.20
N ALA A 188 14.83 -15.67 51.42
CA ALA A 188 15.66 -14.65 50.75
C ALA A 188 15.61 -14.84 49.23
N TYR A 189 15.72 -16.08 48.76
CA TYR A 189 15.57 -16.44 47.34
C TYR A 189 14.20 -16.03 46.77
N ILE A 190 13.12 -16.26 47.51
CA ILE A 190 11.77 -15.80 47.15
C ILE A 190 11.70 -14.27 47.04
N GLN A 191 12.33 -13.53 47.96
CA GLN A 191 12.36 -12.06 47.93
C GLN A 191 13.11 -11.52 46.70
N ASP A 192 14.21 -12.16 46.30
CA ASP A 192 14.94 -11.81 45.08
C ASP A 192 14.10 -12.08 43.81
N ILE A 193 13.37 -13.19 43.74
CA ILE A 193 12.40 -13.45 42.65
C ILE A 193 11.35 -12.33 42.59
N PHE A 194 10.74 -11.99 43.73
CA PHE A 194 9.74 -10.91 43.80
C PHE A 194 10.29 -9.57 43.32
N LEU A 195 11.53 -9.23 43.70
CA LEU A 195 12.19 -7.99 43.30
C LEU A 195 12.43 -7.95 41.78
N ASN A 196 12.98 -9.03 41.21
CA ASN A 196 13.27 -9.13 39.78
C ASN A 196 11.99 -9.02 38.93
N ILE A 197 10.92 -9.72 39.33
CA ILE A 197 9.60 -9.63 38.66
C ILE A 197 9.09 -8.18 38.65
N GLU A 198 9.15 -7.46 39.78
CA GLU A 198 8.70 -6.06 39.83
C GLU A 198 9.61 -5.09 39.05
N ILE A 199 10.90 -5.38 38.91
CA ILE A 199 11.83 -4.62 38.05
C ILE A 199 11.44 -4.79 36.58
N ASP A 200 11.29 -6.04 36.12
CA ASP A 200 10.96 -6.35 34.72
C ASP A 200 9.59 -5.79 34.33
N ARG A 201 8.59 -5.93 35.20
CA ARG A 201 7.25 -5.33 35.03
C ARG A 201 7.30 -3.82 34.85
N ARG A 202 8.06 -3.11 35.69
CA ARG A 202 8.18 -1.64 35.60
C ARG A 202 8.86 -1.23 34.30
N LYS A 203 9.91 -1.93 33.91
CA LYS A 203 10.62 -1.70 32.66
C LYS A 203 9.70 -1.91 31.46
N LEU A 204 8.94 -3.00 31.42
CA LEU A 204 7.98 -3.28 30.36
C LEU A 204 6.88 -2.22 30.23
N VAL A 205 6.29 -1.78 31.35
CA VAL A 205 5.30 -0.69 31.34
C VAL A 205 5.91 0.63 30.87
N GLN A 206 7.15 0.93 31.27
CA GLN A 206 7.89 2.11 30.83
C GLN A 206 8.20 2.06 29.33
N ASP A 207 8.73 0.94 28.83
CA ASP A 207 9.07 0.74 27.41
C ASP A 207 7.81 0.75 26.54
N ALA A 208 6.70 0.15 27.00
CA ALA A 208 5.39 0.22 26.34
C ALA A 208 4.88 1.67 26.23
N GLY A 209 4.90 2.42 27.35
CA GLY A 209 4.49 3.82 27.38
C GLY A 209 5.36 4.70 26.48
N MET A 210 6.69 4.51 26.52
CA MET A 210 7.63 5.25 25.68
C MET A 210 7.43 4.95 24.18
N LYS A 211 7.22 3.69 23.79
CA LYS A 211 6.89 3.32 22.40
C LYS A 211 5.62 4.04 21.94
N LEU A 212 4.55 4.01 22.75
CA LEU A 212 3.28 4.68 22.44
C LEU A 212 3.43 6.21 22.33
N PHE A 213 4.09 6.86 23.29
CA PHE A 213 4.27 8.32 23.25
C PHE A 213 5.17 8.78 22.10
N MET A 214 6.25 8.06 21.80
CA MET A 214 7.12 8.38 20.65
C MET A 214 6.35 8.25 19.34
N TYR A 215 5.44 7.28 19.24
CA TYR A 215 4.56 7.12 18.10
C TYR A 215 3.56 8.29 17.96
N GLU A 216 2.81 8.61 19.02
CA GLU A 216 1.84 9.72 19.04
C GLU A 216 2.53 11.06 18.69
N ILE A 217 3.74 11.31 19.21
CA ILE A 217 4.56 12.49 18.86
C ILE A 217 4.93 12.50 17.36
N SER A 218 5.27 11.33 16.78
CA SER A 218 5.59 11.22 15.36
C SER A 218 4.35 11.48 14.49
N LEU A 219 3.19 10.92 14.86
CA LEU A 219 1.92 11.13 14.17
C LEU A 219 1.53 12.61 14.20
N ILE A 220 1.59 13.28 15.36
CA ILE A 220 1.29 14.72 15.48
C ILE A 220 2.21 15.57 14.58
N ARG A 221 3.50 15.21 14.46
CA ARG A 221 4.45 15.91 13.57
C ARG A 221 4.12 15.69 12.09
N ASN A 222 3.84 14.46 11.68
CA ASN A 222 3.46 14.15 10.31
C ASN A 222 2.16 14.89 9.93
N LEU A 223 1.16 14.82 10.80
CA LEU A 223 -0.12 15.52 10.66
C LEU A 223 0.08 17.06 10.57
N GLN A 224 1.04 17.62 11.32
CA GLN A 224 1.42 19.04 11.20
C GLN A 224 2.05 19.37 9.83
N TYR A 225 2.91 18.50 9.29
CA TYR A 225 3.49 18.68 7.95
C TYR A 225 2.42 18.57 6.85
N ASP A 226 1.53 17.58 6.94
CA ASP A 226 0.48 17.34 5.95
C ASP A 226 -0.56 18.47 5.95
N ILE A 227 -1.03 18.92 7.12
CA ILE A 227 -1.89 20.10 7.23
C ILE A 227 -1.20 21.34 6.65
N SER A 228 0.09 21.54 6.93
CA SER A 228 0.84 22.68 6.37
C SER A 228 0.91 22.62 4.84
N GLY A 229 1.11 21.43 4.27
CA GLY A 229 1.10 21.20 2.82
C GLY A 229 -0.27 21.45 2.18
N ILE A 230 -1.35 20.96 2.80
CA ILE A 230 -2.73 21.20 2.37
C ILE A 230 -3.06 22.69 2.44
N THR A 231 -2.73 23.38 3.55
CA THR A 231 -2.95 24.82 3.70
C THR A 231 -2.21 25.61 2.62
N GLN A 232 -0.93 25.32 2.36
CA GLN A 232 -0.18 25.98 1.28
C GLN A 232 -0.82 25.75 -0.10
N LYS A 233 -1.39 24.57 -0.36
CA LYS A 233 -2.09 24.28 -1.63
C LYS A 233 -3.43 25.03 -1.74
N ILE A 234 -4.15 25.18 -0.64
CA ILE A 234 -5.36 26.01 -0.57
C ILE A 234 -5.02 27.50 -0.73
N GLU A 235 -3.92 28.00 -0.14
CA GLU A 235 -3.45 29.37 -0.33
C GLU A 235 -2.98 29.66 -1.77
N GLN A 236 -2.41 28.65 -2.44
CA GLN A 236 -2.03 28.72 -3.86
C GLN A 236 -3.24 28.70 -4.81
N TYR A 237 -4.42 28.29 -4.33
CA TYR A 237 -5.64 28.19 -5.15
C TYR A 237 -6.21 29.58 -5.48
N LYS A 238 -5.96 30.02 -6.71
CA LYS A 238 -6.54 31.25 -7.27
C LYS A 238 -7.85 30.95 -8.00
N SER A 239 -8.98 31.21 -7.33
CA SER A 239 -10.34 31.05 -7.89
C SER A 239 -10.58 31.80 -9.23
N ASN A 240 -9.73 32.78 -9.57
CA ASN A 240 -9.94 33.69 -10.70
C ASN A 240 -9.59 33.12 -12.08
N SER A 241 -8.98 31.93 -12.21
CA SER A 241 -8.71 31.34 -13.54
C SER A 241 -9.95 30.75 -14.23
N LYS A 242 -10.98 30.38 -13.46
CA LYS A 242 -12.07 29.52 -13.95
C LYS A 242 -13.30 30.22 -14.51
N GLN A 243 -13.53 31.50 -14.18
CA GLN A 243 -14.55 32.29 -14.89
C GLN A 243 -14.19 32.41 -16.39
N SER A 244 -12.90 32.51 -16.71
CA SER A 244 -12.39 32.46 -18.08
C SER A 244 -12.66 31.11 -18.76
N GLU A 245 -12.30 29.99 -18.15
CA GLU A 245 -12.41 28.66 -18.79
C GLU A 245 -13.85 28.24 -19.11
N LEU A 246 -14.79 28.50 -18.18
CA LEU A 246 -16.21 28.22 -18.37
C LEU A 246 -16.85 29.07 -19.47
N LEU A 247 -16.32 30.27 -19.72
CA LEU A 247 -16.73 31.15 -20.83
C LEU A 247 -16.06 30.74 -22.16
N ILE A 248 -14.77 30.37 -22.15
CA ILE A 248 -14.00 29.99 -23.35
C ILE A 248 -14.65 28.79 -24.08
N ILE A 249 -15.20 27.82 -23.35
CA ILE A 249 -15.91 26.66 -23.91
C ILE A 249 -17.21 27.06 -24.63
N GLN A 250 -17.80 28.24 -24.35
CA GLN A 250 -19.06 28.69 -24.95
C GLN A 250 -18.90 29.68 -26.11
N THR A 251 -17.83 30.48 -26.16
CA THR A 251 -17.76 31.64 -27.08
C THR A 251 -16.98 31.43 -28.37
N ASN A 252 -15.97 30.56 -28.41
CA ASN A 252 -14.93 30.68 -29.46
C ASN A 252 -15.06 29.72 -30.66
N ASP A 253 -15.68 28.54 -30.51
CA ASP A 253 -15.75 27.52 -31.58
C ASP A 253 -17.16 26.95 -31.85
N ARG A 254 -18.21 27.52 -31.26
CA ARG A 254 -19.57 27.22 -31.74
C ARG A 254 -19.79 27.93 -33.07
N PRO A 255 -20.04 27.22 -34.18
CA PRO A 255 -20.44 27.90 -35.41
C PRO A 255 -21.73 28.66 -35.11
N LEU A 256 -21.66 29.98 -35.21
CA LEU A 256 -22.84 30.83 -35.25
C LEU A 256 -23.80 30.23 -36.28
N LEU A 257 -25.05 30.04 -35.90
CA LEU A 257 -26.13 29.65 -36.80
C LEU A 257 -26.34 30.80 -37.80
N SER A 258 -25.45 30.87 -38.81
CA SER A 258 -25.50 31.85 -39.88
C SER A 258 -26.84 31.66 -40.58
N LYS A 259 -27.68 32.70 -40.54
CA LYS A 259 -29.01 32.69 -41.16
C LYS A 259 -28.88 32.07 -42.56
N LEU A 260 -29.75 31.09 -42.85
CA LEU A 260 -29.79 30.39 -44.13
C LEU A 260 -29.67 31.39 -45.28
N ASN A 261 -28.51 31.40 -45.95
CA ASN A 261 -28.33 32.21 -47.13
C ASN A 261 -29.24 31.63 -48.22
N VAL A 262 -30.30 32.37 -48.54
CA VAL A 262 -31.37 31.95 -49.46
C VAL A 262 -30.81 31.66 -50.85
N GLU A 263 -29.80 32.41 -51.31
CA GLU A 263 -29.16 32.21 -52.60
C GLU A 263 -28.35 30.91 -52.63
N ASN A 264 -27.60 30.62 -51.56
CA ASN A 264 -26.87 29.34 -51.40
C ASN A 264 -27.81 28.14 -51.27
N TYR A 265 -28.95 28.29 -50.59
CA TYR A 265 -29.96 27.23 -50.46
C TYR A 265 -30.73 27.00 -51.78
N ILE A 266 -31.01 28.06 -52.54
CA ILE A 266 -31.56 27.94 -53.90
C ILE A 266 -30.52 27.33 -54.85
N LEU A 267 -29.22 27.65 -54.69
CA LEU A 267 -28.14 27.03 -55.44
C LEU A 267 -28.00 25.54 -55.14
N SER A 268 -28.06 25.11 -53.87
CA SER A 268 -27.97 23.69 -53.52
C SER A 268 -29.20 22.91 -54.01
N LEU A 269 -30.41 23.47 -53.93
CA LEU A 269 -31.62 22.88 -54.53
C LEU A 269 -31.53 22.78 -56.06
N LYS A 270 -31.03 23.82 -56.75
CA LYS A 270 -30.78 23.77 -58.20
C LYS A 270 -29.70 22.74 -58.57
N GLN A 271 -28.65 22.60 -57.74
CA GLN A 271 -27.62 21.58 -57.93
C GLN A 271 -28.17 20.17 -57.70
N GLN A 272 -29.03 19.93 -56.71
CA GLN A 272 -29.74 18.66 -56.54
C GLN A 272 -30.67 18.36 -57.72
N TYR A 273 -31.44 19.35 -58.19
CA TYR A 273 -32.30 19.17 -59.37
C TYR A 273 -31.48 18.82 -60.63
N ASN A 274 -30.35 19.50 -60.85
CA ASN A 274 -29.42 19.18 -61.93
C ASN A 274 -28.73 17.82 -61.74
N LEU A 275 -28.50 17.36 -60.50
CA LEU A 275 -27.99 16.01 -60.23
C LEU A 275 -29.02 14.95 -60.60
N ASP A 276 -30.30 15.13 -60.24
CA ASP A 276 -31.39 14.23 -60.63
C ASP A 276 -31.64 14.24 -62.15
N GLU A 277 -31.57 15.41 -62.79
CA GLU A 277 -31.70 15.52 -64.24
C GLU A 277 -30.52 14.82 -64.96
N ASN A 278 -29.29 14.97 -64.44
CA ASN A 278 -28.11 14.27 -64.94
C ASN A 278 -28.14 12.76 -64.65
N GLN A 279 -28.76 12.30 -63.57
CA GLN A 279 -29.00 10.88 -63.33
C GLN A 279 -30.03 10.31 -64.31
N ARG A 280 -31.09 11.07 -64.65
CA ARG A 280 -32.04 10.70 -65.71
C ARG A 280 -31.37 10.62 -67.09
N LYS A 281 -30.51 11.60 -67.43
CA LYS A 281 -29.71 11.58 -68.67
C LYS A 281 -28.70 10.43 -68.70
N LYS A 282 -28.03 10.12 -67.58
CA LYS A 282 -27.14 8.94 -67.46
C LYS A 282 -27.88 7.62 -67.66
N LYS A 283 -29.14 7.51 -67.23
CA LYS A 283 -29.98 6.33 -67.49
C LYS A 283 -30.37 6.17 -68.97
N GLN A 284 -30.42 7.26 -69.74
CA GLN A 284 -30.68 7.23 -71.19
C GLN A 284 -29.40 7.06 -72.03
N LEU A 285 -28.22 7.39 -71.48
CA LEU A 285 -26.92 7.20 -72.12
C LEU A 285 -26.30 5.82 -71.88
N ALA A 286 -26.87 4.99 -71.00
CA ALA A 286 -26.33 3.67 -70.67
C ALA A 286 -26.55 2.59 -71.76
N ASP A 287 -27.50 2.78 -72.68
CA ASP A 287 -27.74 1.90 -73.84
C ASP A 287 -26.89 2.29 -75.07
N GLY A 288 -26.02 3.31 -74.95
CA GLY A 288 -25.22 3.88 -76.04
C GLY A 288 -23.71 3.62 -75.92
N LEU A 289 -23.27 2.47 -76.44
CA LEU A 289 -21.90 2.10 -76.85
C LEU A 289 -20.71 3.05 -76.54
N ASN A 290 -19.73 2.46 -75.83
CA ASN A 290 -18.27 2.62 -75.99
C ASN A 290 -17.60 4.00 -75.78
N GLY A 291 -16.66 4.03 -74.81
CA GLY A 291 -15.28 4.42 -75.15
C GLY A 291 -14.63 5.55 -74.35
N SER A 292 -13.68 5.15 -73.49
CA SER A 292 -12.46 5.90 -73.10
C SER A 292 -12.51 7.14 -72.20
N ASP A 293 -11.40 7.27 -71.45
CA ASP A 293 -10.78 8.48 -70.90
C ASP A 293 -11.53 9.34 -69.86
N GLN A 294 -11.30 9.00 -68.59
CA GLN A 294 -11.33 9.97 -67.49
C GLN A 294 -9.96 10.07 -66.80
N LYS A 295 -9.27 11.18 -67.05
CA LYS A 295 -8.11 11.61 -66.26
C LYS A 295 -8.57 12.37 -65.02
N LYS A 296 -8.03 11.93 -63.87
CA LYS A 296 -7.67 12.74 -62.68
C LYS A 296 -8.77 13.62 -62.04
N VAL A 297 -9.25 13.22 -60.86
CA VAL A 297 -8.91 13.89 -59.59
C VAL A 297 -9.27 12.96 -58.42
N ASP A 298 -8.34 12.59 -57.55
CA ASP A 298 -6.93 12.29 -57.87
C ASP A 298 -6.45 11.09 -57.03
N PHE A 299 -5.37 10.44 -57.47
CA PHE A 299 -4.94 9.13 -56.98
C PHE A 299 -3.45 8.88 -57.30
N ILE A 300 -2.54 9.61 -56.64
CA ILE A 300 -1.09 9.39 -56.77
C ILE A 300 -0.45 9.24 -55.39
N GLN A 301 -0.49 8.02 -54.84
CA GLN A 301 0.59 7.44 -54.01
C GLN A 301 0.45 5.93 -53.67
N ALA A 302 -0.63 5.25 -54.07
CA ALA A 302 -0.92 3.86 -53.66
C ALA A 302 -0.26 2.72 -54.48
N ASN A 303 0.50 3.01 -55.55
CA ASN A 303 0.91 2.03 -56.56
C ASN A 303 2.44 1.73 -56.63
N SER A 304 3.20 1.88 -55.55
CA SER A 304 4.56 1.30 -55.51
C SER A 304 4.50 -0.19 -55.20
N LEU A 305 5.35 -0.99 -55.85
CA LEU A 305 5.44 -2.44 -55.61
C LEU A 305 5.68 -2.75 -54.12
N ASP A 306 6.41 -1.88 -53.43
CA ASP A 306 6.78 -2.01 -52.03
C ASP A 306 5.67 -1.58 -51.06
N TYR A 307 4.83 -0.59 -51.41
CA TYR A 307 3.59 -0.31 -50.66
C TYR A 307 2.66 -1.52 -50.66
N LEU A 308 2.60 -2.25 -51.79
CA LEU A 308 1.80 -3.47 -51.89
C LEU A 308 2.41 -4.67 -51.13
N LYS A 309 3.73 -4.68 -50.91
CA LYS A 309 4.38 -5.64 -49.98
C LYS A 309 4.05 -5.33 -48.53
N TYR A 310 4.13 -4.06 -48.11
CA TYR A 310 3.75 -3.66 -46.75
C TYR A 310 2.32 -4.07 -46.41
N ASN A 311 1.34 -3.73 -47.25
CA ASN A 311 -0.05 -4.13 -47.03
C ASN A 311 -0.18 -5.65 -46.86
N LYS A 312 0.45 -6.47 -47.71
CA LYS A 312 0.40 -7.94 -47.57
C LYS A 312 0.99 -8.45 -46.27
N MET A 313 2.15 -7.92 -45.86
CA MET A 313 2.83 -8.32 -44.63
C MET A 313 2.04 -7.90 -43.38
N PHE A 314 1.48 -6.68 -43.38
CA PHE A 314 0.63 -6.18 -42.29
C PHE A 314 -0.72 -6.91 -42.23
N GLU A 315 -1.36 -7.19 -43.38
CA GLU A 315 -2.62 -7.95 -43.43
C GLU A 315 -2.43 -9.38 -42.90
N GLN A 316 -1.29 -10.02 -43.18
CA GLN A 316 -0.94 -11.32 -42.60
C GLN A 316 -0.68 -11.22 -41.09
N ALA A 317 0.21 -10.33 -40.67
CA ALA A 317 0.55 -10.14 -39.26
C ALA A 317 -0.68 -9.85 -38.40
N LEU A 318 -1.53 -8.91 -38.81
CA LEU A 318 -2.70 -8.46 -38.03
C LEU A 318 -3.86 -9.47 -38.06
N ARG A 319 -4.03 -10.28 -39.11
CA ARG A 319 -5.07 -11.33 -39.15
C ARG A 319 -4.71 -12.56 -38.33
N PHE A 320 -3.43 -12.94 -38.29
CA PHE A 320 -2.97 -14.11 -37.54
C PHE A 320 -2.40 -13.77 -36.15
N SER A 321 -2.24 -12.48 -35.84
CA SER A 321 -1.63 -11.98 -34.59
C SER A 321 -0.20 -12.49 -34.33
N GLU A 322 0.52 -12.84 -35.41
CA GLU A 322 1.88 -13.39 -35.36
C GLU A 322 2.85 -12.51 -36.14
N ILE A 323 3.93 -12.11 -35.45
CA ILE A 323 5.11 -11.47 -36.04
C ILE A 323 6.31 -12.25 -35.51
N ASN A 324 7.05 -12.85 -36.44
CA ASN A 324 8.31 -13.54 -36.17
C ASN A 324 9.51 -12.70 -36.64
N ASP A 325 10.71 -13.07 -36.20
CA ASP A 325 11.94 -12.32 -36.47
C ASP A 325 12.25 -12.17 -37.97
N ASP A 326 11.78 -13.09 -38.81
CA ASP A 326 12.02 -13.03 -40.25
C ASP A 326 11.09 -12.02 -40.95
N ILE A 327 9.84 -11.88 -40.49
CA ILE A 327 8.96 -10.76 -40.87
C ILE A 327 9.57 -9.43 -40.42
N ILE A 328 10.08 -9.35 -39.19
CA ILE A 328 10.75 -8.14 -38.65
C ILE A 328 11.95 -7.77 -39.52
N LYS A 329 12.86 -8.71 -39.80
CA LYS A 329 14.03 -8.48 -40.68
C LYS A 329 13.61 -8.05 -42.08
N GLN A 330 12.55 -8.62 -42.65
CA GLN A 330 12.05 -8.22 -43.97
C GLN A 330 11.49 -6.80 -43.95
N LEU A 331 10.73 -6.41 -42.92
CA LEU A 331 10.21 -5.06 -42.74
C LEU A 331 11.33 -4.02 -42.55
N ILE A 332 12.35 -4.32 -41.73
CA ILE A 332 13.53 -3.47 -41.55
C ILE A 332 14.30 -3.28 -42.87
N ASN A 333 14.51 -4.36 -43.63
CA ASN A 333 15.16 -4.28 -44.95
C ASN A 333 14.31 -3.54 -46.00
N LEU A 334 12.98 -3.53 -45.85
CA LEU A 334 12.08 -2.81 -46.76
C LEU A 334 12.01 -1.32 -46.43
N ILE A 335 11.99 -0.94 -45.13
CA ILE A 335 11.93 0.47 -44.72
C ILE A 335 13.23 1.21 -45.03
N GLN A 336 14.39 0.54 -44.94
CA GLN A 336 15.68 1.08 -45.41
C GLN A 336 15.71 1.38 -46.92
N LYS A 337 14.84 0.74 -47.71
CA LYS A 337 14.78 0.89 -49.19
C LYS A 337 13.63 1.80 -49.66
N THR A 338 12.75 2.21 -48.75
CA THR A 338 11.53 2.99 -49.03
C THR A 338 11.49 4.24 -48.16
N LYS A 339 10.42 5.04 -48.26
CA LYS A 339 10.23 6.17 -47.33
C LYS A 339 9.47 5.68 -46.09
N ALA A 340 9.89 6.11 -44.90
CA ALA A 340 9.18 5.80 -43.65
C ALA A 340 7.69 6.18 -43.70
N GLN A 341 7.34 7.25 -44.43
CA GLN A 341 5.95 7.64 -44.67
C GLN A 341 5.12 6.54 -45.36
N GLN A 342 5.71 5.79 -46.31
CA GLN A 342 5.02 4.69 -47.01
C GLN A 342 4.73 3.51 -46.09
N TYR A 343 5.60 3.25 -45.10
CA TYR A 343 5.35 2.27 -44.04
C TYR A 343 4.15 2.72 -43.19
N TYR A 344 4.19 3.98 -42.71
CA TYR A 344 3.11 4.56 -41.91
C TYR A 344 1.77 4.51 -42.64
N ASP A 345 1.70 5.01 -43.88
CA ASP A 345 0.48 5.05 -44.68
C ASP A 345 -0.07 3.64 -44.99
N ALA A 346 0.81 2.64 -45.14
CA ALA A 346 0.40 1.24 -45.34
C ALA A 346 -0.12 0.61 -44.05
N LEU A 347 0.49 0.91 -42.90
CA LEU A 347 0.05 0.41 -41.59
C LEU A 347 -1.35 0.94 -41.25
N ILE A 348 -1.55 2.26 -41.35
CA ILE A 348 -2.85 2.90 -41.10
C ILE A 348 -3.92 2.39 -42.08
N SER A 349 -3.60 2.32 -43.38
CA SER A 349 -4.54 1.80 -44.38
C SER A 349 -4.91 0.34 -44.14
N THR A 350 -3.97 -0.48 -43.67
CA THR A 350 -4.24 -1.89 -43.36
C THR A 350 -5.17 -2.04 -42.17
N ILE A 351 -4.95 -1.29 -41.09
CA ILE A 351 -5.81 -1.34 -39.89
C ILE A 351 -7.24 -0.88 -40.26
N GLN A 352 -7.38 0.21 -41.02
CA GLN A 352 -8.68 0.70 -41.53
C GLN A 352 -9.41 -0.27 -42.49
N LYS A 353 -8.68 -1.18 -43.16
CA LYS A 353 -9.30 -2.24 -43.98
C LYS A 353 -9.79 -3.40 -43.12
N ILE A 354 -9.06 -3.74 -42.06
CA ILE A 354 -9.37 -4.89 -41.20
C ILE A 354 -10.62 -4.63 -40.34
N SER A 355 -10.80 -3.40 -39.86
CA SER A 355 -12.00 -2.96 -39.11
C SER A 355 -13.29 -2.93 -39.96
N ASN A 356 -13.20 -3.08 -41.29
CA ASN A 356 -14.31 -3.05 -42.25
C ASN A 356 -15.19 -1.77 -42.25
N GLN A 357 -14.84 -0.72 -41.51
CA GLN A 357 -15.58 0.55 -41.48
C GLN A 357 -14.64 1.76 -41.65
N LYS A 358 -15.08 2.76 -42.41
CA LYS A 358 -14.32 4.02 -42.54
C LYS A 358 -14.22 4.71 -41.19
N ASN A 359 -12.99 5.03 -40.79
CA ASN A 359 -12.61 5.65 -39.52
C ASN A 359 -12.75 4.76 -38.29
N ASP A 360 -13.03 3.46 -38.44
CA ASP A 360 -12.87 2.50 -37.35
C ASP A 360 -11.45 1.92 -37.37
N TYR A 361 -10.91 1.66 -36.17
CA TYR A 361 -9.59 1.07 -35.92
C TYR A 361 -9.68 -0.12 -34.96
N SER A 362 -10.89 -0.70 -34.82
CA SER A 362 -11.15 -1.94 -34.10
C SER A 362 -10.33 -3.11 -34.66
N VAL A 363 -9.52 -3.71 -33.79
CA VAL A 363 -8.84 -4.99 -34.01
C VAL A 363 -8.94 -5.83 -32.74
N THR A 364 -8.60 -7.11 -32.80
CA THR A 364 -8.59 -7.96 -31.60
C THR A 364 -7.55 -7.47 -30.57
N PRO A 365 -7.65 -7.82 -29.28
CA PRO A 365 -6.64 -7.46 -28.27
C PRO A 365 -5.21 -7.90 -28.65
N LEU A 366 -5.06 -9.08 -29.25
CA LEU A 366 -3.80 -9.58 -29.82
C LEU A 366 -3.36 -8.79 -31.08
N GLY A 367 -4.33 -8.32 -31.87
CA GLY A 367 -4.11 -7.37 -32.95
C GLY A 367 -3.52 -6.05 -32.47
N TYR A 368 -3.92 -5.51 -31.32
CA TYR A 368 -3.31 -4.29 -30.76
C TYR A 368 -1.86 -4.50 -30.30
N GLN A 369 -1.53 -5.65 -29.70
CA GLN A 369 -0.14 -6.00 -29.40
C GLN A 369 0.70 -6.16 -30.69
N THR A 370 0.08 -6.64 -31.76
CA THR A 370 0.69 -6.74 -33.10
C THR A 370 0.90 -5.34 -33.71
N CYS A 371 -0.05 -4.42 -33.56
CA CYS A 371 0.09 -3.00 -33.92
C CYS A 371 1.24 -2.31 -33.17
N LEU A 372 1.45 -2.60 -31.87
CA LEU A 372 2.60 -2.11 -31.12
C LEU A 372 3.91 -2.58 -31.78
N LYS A 373 4.08 -3.89 -31.98
CA LYS A 373 5.29 -4.45 -32.61
C LYS A 373 5.58 -3.87 -34.00
N LEU A 374 4.56 -3.67 -34.83
CA LEU A 374 4.73 -3.03 -36.15
C LEU A 374 5.08 -1.55 -36.04
N SER A 375 4.63 -0.87 -35.00
CA SER A 375 4.93 0.52 -34.71
C SER A 375 6.35 0.69 -34.16
N ASP A 376 6.78 -0.20 -33.27
CA ASP A 376 8.14 -0.19 -32.69
C ASP A 376 9.21 -0.30 -33.79
N ILE A 377 9.01 -1.17 -34.81
CA ILE A 377 9.92 -1.26 -35.98
C ILE A 377 10.08 0.10 -36.69
N LEU A 378 8.99 0.87 -36.82
CA LEU A 378 9.02 2.21 -37.43
C LEU A 378 9.65 3.24 -36.49
N LEU A 379 9.37 3.17 -35.18
CA LEU A 379 9.94 4.07 -34.18
C LEU A 379 11.45 3.84 -34.01
N ASP A 380 11.92 2.60 -34.00
CA ASP A 380 13.34 2.24 -33.98
C ASP A 380 14.05 2.72 -35.26
N TYR A 381 13.41 2.63 -36.42
CA TYR A 381 13.97 3.19 -37.66
C TYR A 381 14.15 4.72 -37.57
N CYS A 382 13.12 5.44 -37.12
CA CYS A 382 13.18 6.89 -36.90
C CYS A 382 14.23 7.28 -35.84
N ASN A 383 14.32 6.49 -34.76
CA ASN A 383 15.28 6.67 -33.67
C ASN A 383 16.73 6.52 -34.16
N ASN A 384 17.04 5.42 -34.85
CA ASN A 384 18.38 5.10 -35.33
C ASN A 384 18.88 6.08 -36.40
N LEU A 385 17.98 6.63 -37.21
CA LEU A 385 18.34 7.63 -38.23
C LEU A 385 18.18 9.09 -37.75
N ASN A 386 17.73 9.33 -36.51
CA ASN A 386 17.43 10.67 -35.97
C ASN A 386 16.54 11.53 -36.89
N THR A 387 15.61 10.91 -37.63
CA THR A 387 14.79 11.59 -38.64
C THR A 387 13.31 11.20 -38.56
N ASN A 388 12.46 11.95 -39.26
CA ASN A 388 11.00 11.72 -39.37
C ASN A 388 10.22 11.87 -38.05
N ALA A 389 10.57 12.84 -37.21
CA ALA A 389 9.85 13.17 -35.97
C ALA A 389 8.32 13.34 -36.16
N GLN A 390 7.88 13.90 -37.29
CA GLN A 390 6.46 14.01 -37.64
C GLN A 390 5.75 12.64 -37.69
N ILE A 391 6.43 11.57 -38.13
CA ILE A 391 5.88 10.22 -38.18
C ILE A 391 5.71 9.67 -36.75
N VAL A 392 6.66 9.94 -35.86
CA VAL A 392 6.56 9.59 -34.43
C VAL A 392 5.35 10.28 -33.80
N ILE A 393 5.19 11.59 -34.04
CA ILE A 393 4.02 12.36 -33.57
C ILE A 393 2.71 11.81 -34.15
N ASN A 394 2.66 11.53 -35.45
CA ASN A 394 1.46 11.01 -36.11
C ASN A 394 1.07 9.62 -35.56
N LEU A 395 2.05 8.77 -35.26
CA LEU A 395 1.84 7.44 -34.69
C LEU A 395 1.38 7.49 -33.22
N LEU A 396 1.89 8.42 -32.42
CA LEU A 396 1.39 8.69 -31.05
C LEU A 396 -0.02 9.29 -31.06
N LYS A 397 -0.32 10.21 -31.99
CA LYS A 397 -1.69 10.72 -32.19
C LYS A 397 -2.64 9.59 -32.60
N PHE A 398 -2.18 8.68 -33.46
CA PHE A 398 -2.95 7.51 -33.89
C PHE A 398 -3.30 6.58 -32.72
N SER A 399 -2.32 6.19 -31.89
CA SER A 399 -2.57 5.35 -30.71
C SER A 399 -3.47 6.05 -29.68
N LYS A 400 -3.30 7.36 -29.47
CA LYS A 400 -4.16 8.19 -28.62
C LYS A 400 -5.61 8.25 -29.14
N ASN A 401 -5.80 8.25 -30.45
CA ASN A 401 -7.13 8.23 -31.08
C ASN A 401 -7.80 6.85 -30.94
N ILE A 402 -7.06 5.75 -31.12
CA ILE A 402 -7.57 4.39 -30.84
C ILE A 402 -8.09 4.29 -29.40
N TYR A 403 -7.27 4.72 -28.41
CA TYR A 403 -7.67 4.71 -27.01
C TYR A 403 -8.95 5.52 -26.75
N LYS A 404 -9.05 6.72 -27.32
CA LYS A 404 -10.26 7.55 -27.22
C LYS A 404 -11.49 6.86 -27.81
N MET A 405 -11.39 6.21 -28.96
CA MET A 405 -12.55 5.56 -29.60
C MET A 405 -13.04 4.35 -28.77
N LEU A 406 -12.14 3.52 -28.26
CA LEU A 406 -12.49 2.37 -27.41
C LEU A 406 -13.16 2.81 -26.09
N SER A 407 -12.65 3.87 -25.46
CA SER A 407 -13.23 4.43 -24.21
C SER A 407 -14.68 4.93 -24.33
N VAL A 408 -15.17 5.11 -25.56
CA VAL A 408 -16.55 5.58 -25.86
C VAL A 408 -17.50 4.43 -26.21
N GLN A 409 -16.99 3.26 -26.59
CA GLN A 409 -17.81 2.19 -27.19
C GLN A 409 -18.16 1.03 -26.24
N ASP A 410 -17.23 0.55 -25.40
CA ASP A 410 -17.42 -0.71 -24.64
C ASP A 410 -17.38 -0.51 -23.11
N GLN A 411 -18.35 0.21 -22.54
CA GLN A 411 -18.40 0.46 -21.08
C GLN A 411 -18.52 -0.79 -20.20
N GLU A 412 -18.93 -1.94 -20.77
CA GLU A 412 -19.12 -3.20 -20.03
C GLU A 412 -17.84 -4.04 -19.88
N ASN A 413 -16.71 -3.67 -20.51
CA ASN A 413 -15.52 -4.53 -20.58
C ASN A 413 -14.19 -3.80 -20.25
N VAL A 414 -14.14 -3.24 -19.05
CA VAL A 414 -13.03 -2.40 -18.53
C VAL A 414 -11.67 -3.10 -18.63
N GLU A 415 -11.57 -4.40 -18.32
CA GLU A 415 -10.30 -5.15 -18.36
C GLU A 415 -9.67 -5.17 -19.77
N ILE A 416 -10.50 -5.28 -20.83
CA ILE A 416 -10.02 -5.24 -22.22
C ILE A 416 -9.55 -3.83 -22.59
N GLN A 417 -10.23 -2.78 -22.11
CA GLN A 417 -9.82 -1.39 -22.33
C GLN A 417 -8.48 -1.08 -21.65
N GLU A 418 -8.28 -1.50 -20.40
CA GLU A 418 -7.02 -1.34 -19.69
C GLU A 418 -5.88 -2.13 -20.34
N TYR A 419 -6.15 -3.37 -20.78
CA TYR A 419 -5.18 -4.17 -21.54
C TYR A 419 -4.74 -3.45 -22.83
N ILE A 420 -5.65 -2.87 -23.60
CA ILE A 420 -5.32 -2.15 -24.85
C ILE A 420 -4.59 -0.83 -24.57
N LYS A 421 -4.99 -0.10 -23.51
CA LYS A 421 -4.30 1.12 -23.04
C LYS A 421 -2.83 0.84 -22.72
N PHE A 422 -2.55 -0.22 -21.96
CA PHE A 422 -1.19 -0.68 -21.68
C PHE A 422 -0.47 -1.18 -22.94
N SER A 423 -1.14 -2.01 -23.74
CA SER A 423 -0.52 -2.73 -24.86
C SER A 423 -0.19 -1.88 -26.09
N LEU A 424 -0.76 -0.68 -26.25
CA LEU A 424 -0.44 0.20 -27.40
C LEU A 424 -0.04 1.61 -26.97
N PHE A 425 -0.88 2.32 -26.20
CA PHE A 425 -0.62 3.74 -25.92
C PHE A 425 0.55 3.94 -24.94
N GLU A 426 0.52 3.27 -23.78
CA GLU A 426 1.63 3.34 -22.83
C GLU A 426 2.88 2.60 -23.35
N GLY A 427 2.72 1.52 -24.14
CA GLY A 427 3.84 0.87 -24.83
C GLY A 427 4.64 1.83 -25.70
N LEU A 428 3.98 2.57 -26.60
CA LEU A 428 4.63 3.54 -27.50
C LEU A 428 5.20 4.76 -26.76
N LYS A 429 4.55 5.19 -25.67
CA LYS A 429 5.00 6.30 -24.83
C LYS A 429 6.29 5.99 -24.07
N ASN A 430 6.56 4.71 -23.79
CA ASN A 430 7.81 4.24 -23.19
C ASN A 430 8.92 3.95 -24.23
N HIS A 431 8.68 4.20 -25.52
CA HIS A 431 9.67 3.93 -26.57
C HIS A 431 10.85 4.92 -26.53
N LYS A 432 12.09 4.42 -26.63
CA LYS A 432 13.35 5.19 -26.50
C LYS A 432 13.47 6.39 -27.44
N VAL A 433 12.75 6.38 -28.56
CA VAL A 433 12.67 7.49 -29.52
C VAL A 433 12.22 8.81 -28.87
N LEU A 434 11.38 8.74 -27.83
CA LEU A 434 10.89 9.93 -27.11
C LEU A 434 11.94 10.55 -26.19
N GLN A 435 13.03 9.84 -25.91
CA GLN A 435 14.20 10.32 -25.17
C GLN A 435 15.34 10.78 -26.09
N ASN A 436 15.22 10.60 -27.42
CA ASN A 436 16.27 10.91 -28.38
C ASN A 436 16.36 12.42 -28.66
N LYS A 437 17.28 13.09 -27.94
CA LYS A 437 17.51 14.53 -28.03
C LYS A 437 17.83 15.03 -29.44
N ASN A 438 18.51 14.24 -30.27
CA ASN A 438 18.93 14.66 -31.61
C ASN A 438 17.72 14.79 -32.55
N LEU A 439 16.85 13.78 -32.56
CA LEU A 439 15.61 13.76 -33.34
C LEU A 439 14.74 15.00 -33.07
N TRP A 440 14.55 15.34 -31.80
CA TRP A 440 13.68 16.46 -31.40
C TRP A 440 14.34 17.83 -31.60
N ASN A 441 15.67 17.92 -31.46
CA ASN A 441 16.44 19.14 -31.72
C ASN A 441 16.30 19.65 -33.16
N ASP A 442 16.15 18.76 -34.14
CA ASP A 442 16.04 19.11 -35.56
C ASP A 442 14.59 19.42 -36.00
N TYR A 443 13.62 18.86 -35.29
CA TYR A 443 12.18 19.05 -35.51
C TYR A 443 11.64 20.34 -34.88
N VAL A 444 12.00 20.60 -33.63
CA VAL A 444 11.45 21.70 -32.83
C VAL A 444 12.05 23.04 -33.26
N ARG A 445 11.20 23.88 -33.86
CA ARG A 445 11.52 25.20 -34.41
C ARG A 445 10.53 26.29 -33.99
N SER A 446 9.36 25.92 -33.48
CA SER A 446 8.37 26.83 -32.91
C SER A 446 7.88 26.35 -31.54
N LYS A 447 7.36 27.28 -30.74
CA LYS A 447 6.76 26.97 -29.43
C LYS A 447 5.55 26.05 -29.55
N GLU A 448 4.76 26.19 -30.62
CA GLU A 448 3.61 25.34 -30.94
C GLU A 448 4.01 23.85 -31.06
N GLN A 449 5.20 23.55 -31.57
CA GLN A 449 5.73 22.18 -31.64
C GLN A 449 6.18 21.66 -30.27
N ILE A 450 6.57 22.53 -29.33
CA ILE A 450 6.82 22.13 -27.94
C ILE A 450 5.50 21.83 -27.24
N ASP A 451 4.49 22.68 -27.42
CA ASP A 451 3.15 22.49 -26.85
C ASP A 451 2.49 21.19 -27.40
N GLU A 452 2.74 20.85 -28.67
CA GLU A 452 2.35 19.56 -29.28
C GLU A 452 3.03 18.36 -28.59
N LEU A 453 4.31 18.46 -28.22
CA LEU A 453 5.06 17.41 -27.53
C LEU A 453 4.71 17.30 -26.03
N ILE A 454 4.38 18.42 -25.38
CA ILE A 454 3.79 18.45 -24.03
C ILE A 454 2.46 17.69 -24.03
N GLY A 455 1.59 17.95 -25.01
CA GLY A 455 0.31 17.23 -25.18
C GLY A 455 0.43 15.73 -25.50
N LEU A 456 1.65 15.22 -25.68
CA LEU A 456 1.98 13.80 -25.88
C LEU A 456 2.78 13.20 -24.71
N ASN A 457 2.99 13.95 -23.61
CA ASN A 457 3.79 13.56 -22.43
C ASN A 457 5.21 13.07 -22.77
N CYS A 458 5.95 13.85 -23.58
CA CYS A 458 7.39 13.65 -23.73
C CYS A 458 8.15 13.96 -22.42
N ASP A 459 9.38 13.48 -22.30
CA ASP A 459 10.23 13.64 -21.10
C ASP A 459 10.41 15.12 -20.70
N GLU A 460 10.12 15.46 -19.42
CA GLU A 460 10.19 16.84 -18.93
C GLU A 460 11.60 17.45 -19.05
N SER A 461 12.65 16.65 -18.86
CA SER A 461 14.04 17.11 -18.98
C SER A 461 14.42 17.43 -20.43
N LEU A 462 13.82 16.73 -21.40
CA LEU A 462 13.93 17.02 -22.82
C LEU A 462 13.14 18.30 -23.16
N LEU A 463 11.90 18.41 -22.70
CA LEU A 463 11.03 19.56 -22.96
C LEU A 463 11.60 20.88 -22.40
N GLN A 464 12.19 20.85 -21.19
CA GLN A 464 12.88 22.01 -20.61
C GLN A 464 14.09 22.46 -21.46
N GLN A 465 14.86 21.52 -22.03
CA GLN A 465 16.02 21.80 -22.89
C GLN A 465 15.61 22.35 -24.26
N LEU A 466 14.52 21.84 -24.84
CA LEU A 466 13.98 22.35 -26.11
C LEU A 466 13.36 23.75 -25.93
N ASN A 467 12.70 24.01 -24.79
CA ASN A 467 12.11 25.30 -24.49
C ASN A 467 13.16 26.38 -24.22
N THR A 468 14.30 26.04 -23.59
CA THR A 468 15.43 27.00 -23.47
C THR A 468 16.03 27.36 -24.83
N LYS A 469 16.10 26.42 -25.79
CA LYS A 469 16.61 26.66 -27.15
C LYS A 469 15.74 27.62 -27.99
N ILE A 470 14.43 27.71 -27.74
CA ILE A 470 13.54 28.64 -28.48
C ILE A 470 13.52 30.06 -27.88
N ASN A 471 13.84 30.19 -26.59
CA ASN A 471 13.85 31.49 -25.89
C ASN A 471 15.25 32.15 -25.86
N CYS A 472 16.17 31.71 -26.72
CA CYS A 472 17.51 32.26 -26.94
C CYS A 472 17.72 32.50 -28.44
#